data_AF-A0A7Z0WUY0-F1
#
_entry.id   AF-A0A7Z0WUY0-F1
#
_cell.length_a   1.000
_cell.length_b   1.000
_cell.length_c   1.000
_cell.angle_alpha   90.00
_cell.angle_beta   90.00
_cell.angle_gamma   90.00
#
_symmetry.space_group_name_H-M   'P 1'
#
loop_
_entity.id
_entity.type
_entity.pdbx_description
1 polymer ?
#
loop_
_entity_poly.entity_id
_entity_poly.type
_entity_poly.pdbx_seq_one_letter_code
_entity_poly.pdbx_strand_id
1 'polypeptide(L)' 'MLLFFGKFILFYLFGTIAFALFKVMYYSISKKLITKTADGTKLNWALNVFVKNGKKLDSNDYFVMGVFAGFCTIYL' A
#
# COMPACT_ATOMS: atom_id res chain seq x y z
N MET A 1 -29.61 13.44 12.27
CA MET A 1 -29.23 12.69 11.05
C MET A 1 -28.17 13.41 10.21
N LEU A 2 -28.34 14.70 9.89
CA LEU A 2 -27.40 15.48 9.07
C LEU A 2 -25.96 15.57 9.62
N LEU A 3 -25.81 15.74 10.95
CA LEU A 3 -24.50 15.76 11.62
C LEU A 3 -23.76 14.41 11.54
N PHE A 4 -24.48 13.29 11.56
CA PHE A 4 -23.90 11.96 11.38
C PHE A 4 -23.43 11.76 9.93
N PHE A 5 -24.21 12.26 8.98
CA PHE A 5 -23.86 12.22 7.55
C PHE A 5 -22.61 13.06 7.24
N GLY A 6 -22.50 14.26 7.83
CA GLY A 6 -21.31 15.10 7.71
C GLY A 6 -20.04 14.45 8.28
N LYS A 7 -20.14 13.83 9.46
CA LYS A 7 -19.03 13.06 10.06
C LYS A 7 -18.60 11.89 9.19
N PHE A 8 -19.55 11.17 8.57
CA PHE A 8 -19.27 10.07 7.66
C PHE A 8 -18.53 10.54 6.39
N ILE A 9 -18.97 11.66 5.79
CA ILE A 9 -18.31 12.24 4.61
C ILE A 9 -16.87 12.67 4.94
N LEU A 10 -16.66 13.33 6.08
CA LEU A 10 -15.32 13.71 6.53
C LEU A 10 -14.44 12.48 6.73
N PHE A 11 -14.93 11.45 7.42
CA PHE A 11 -14.20 10.21 7.61
C PHE A 11 -13.83 9.53 6.28
N TYR A 12 -14.77 9.49 5.33
CA TYR A 12 -14.54 8.96 3.99
C TYR A 12 -13.47 9.75 3.23
N LEU A 13 -13.51 11.08 3.27
CA LEU A 13 -12.49 11.94 2.65
C LEU A 13 -11.11 11.72 3.27
N PHE A 14 -11.02 11.70 4.60
CA PHE A 14 -9.76 11.41 5.30
C PHE A 14 -9.22 10.02 4.93
N GLY A 15 -10.06 9.00 4.91
CA GLY A 15 -9.68 7.65 4.50
C GLY A 15 -9.16 7.59 3.06
N THR A 16 -9.80 8.32 2.15
CA THR A 16 -9.39 8.38 0.74
C THR A 16 -8.03 9.05 0.58
N ILE A 17 -7.79 10.16 1.28
CA ILE A 17 -6.49 10.86 1.28
C ILE A 17 -5.41 9.98 1.90
N ALA A 18 -5.69 9.35 3.05
CA ALA A 18 -4.76 8.44 3.70
C ALA A 18 -4.39 7.26 2.79
N PHE A 19 -5.36 6.69 2.08
CA PHE A 19 -5.12 5.61 1.11
C PHE A 19 -4.26 6.07 -0.07
N ALA A 20 -4.50 7.28 -0.59
CA ALA A 20 -3.68 7.85 -1.67
C ALA A 20 -2.22 8.05 -1.24
N LEU A 21 -1.99 8.57 -0.03
CA LEU A 21 -0.65 8.72 0.55
C LEU A 21 0.01 7.36 0.79
N PHE A 22 -0.73 6.41 1.34
CA PHE A 22 -0.25 5.04 1.57
C PHE A 22 0.21 4.40 0.27
N LYS A 23 -0.55 4.56 -0.82
CA LYS A 23 -0.20 4.06 -2.15
C LYS A 23 1.11 4.61 -2.70
N VAL A 24 1.36 5.91 -2.53
CA VAL A 24 2.61 6.55 -2.96
C VAL A 24 3.79 6.04 -2.12
N MET A 25 3.62 5.99 -0.80
CA MET A 25 4.64 5.52 0.13
C MET A 25 4.97 4.04 -0.10
N TYR A 26 3.96 3.20 -0.30
CA TYR A 26 4.07 1.80 -0.65
C TYR A 26 4.96 1.58 -1.87
N TYR A 27 4.69 2.31 -2.96
CA TYR A 27 5.45 2.16 -4.20
C TYR A 27 6.91 2.56 -4.01
N SER A 28 7.16 3.66 -3.28
CA SER A 28 8.51 4.14 -2.98
C SER A 28 9.30 3.16 -2.11
N ILE A 29 8.71 2.69 -1.01
CA ILE A 29 9.33 1.72 -0.09
C ILE A 29 9.61 0.43 -0.82
N SER A 30 8.63 -0.11 -1.53
CA SER A 30 8.78 -1.40 -2.20
C SER A 30 9.83 -1.34 -3.31
N LYS A 31 9.90 -0.24 -4.08
CA LYS A 31 10.96 -0.04 -5.08
C LYS A 31 12.35 0.01 -4.43
N LYS A 32 12.47 0.72 -3.30
CA LYS A 32 13.73 0.80 -2.54
C LYS A 32 14.12 -0.56 -1.93
N LEU A 33 13.16 -1.33 -1.44
CA LEU A 33 13.39 -2.68 -0.92
C LEU A 33 13.81 -3.65 -2.03
N ILE A 34 13.18 -3.62 -3.20
CA ILE A 34 13.60 -4.42 -4.36
C ILE A 34 15.06 -4.13 -4.70
N THR A 35 15.46 -2.86 -4.81
CA THR A 35 16.86 -2.51 -5.13
C THR A 35 17.88 -2.92 -4.06
N LYS A 36 17.44 -3.14 -2.82
CA LYS A 36 18.30 -3.57 -1.71
C LYS A 36 18.35 -5.08 -1.54
N THR A 37 17.42 -5.82 -2.15
CA THR A 37 17.29 -7.26 -1.96
C THR A 37 18.00 -7.98 -3.11
N ALA A 38 18.86 -8.95 -2.80
CA ALA A 38 19.57 -9.71 -3.83
C ALA A 38 18.59 -10.39 -4.81
N ASP A 39 18.91 -10.31 -6.10
CA ASP A 39 18.15 -10.95 -7.18
C ASP A 39 18.11 -12.48 -7.00
N GLY A 40 16.94 -13.07 -7.28
CA GLY A 40 16.70 -14.51 -7.13
C GLY A 40 16.29 -14.97 -5.74
N THR A 41 16.23 -14.08 -4.73
CA THR A 41 15.74 -14.45 -3.39
C THR A 41 14.21 -14.48 -3.32
N LYS A 42 13.66 -15.32 -2.43
CA LYS A 42 12.20 -15.41 -2.18
C LYS A 42 11.58 -14.06 -1.79
N LEU A 43 12.34 -13.23 -1.06
CA LEU A 43 11.92 -11.89 -0.66
C LEU A 43 11.85 -10.93 -1.86
N ASN A 44 12.82 -10.98 -2.78
CA ASN A 44 12.80 -10.19 -4.01
C ASN A 44 11.61 -10.59 -4.91
N TRP A 45 11.36 -11.89 -5.06
CA TRP A 45 10.19 -12.39 -5.79
C TRP A 45 8.87 -11.91 -5.16
N ALA A 46 8.72 -12.06 -3.84
CA ALA A 46 7.53 -11.60 -3.12
C ALA A 46 7.33 -10.09 -3.28
N LEU A 47 8.37 -9.29 -3.07
CA LEU A 47 8.32 -7.84 -3.26
C LEU A 47 7.90 -7.47 -4.69
N ASN A 48 8.48 -8.11 -5.72
CA ASN A 48 8.08 -7.87 -7.11
C ASN A 48 6.61 -8.25 -7.38
N VAL A 49 6.08 -9.32 -6.78
CA VAL A 49 4.65 -9.67 -6.87
C VAL A 49 3.79 -8.59 -6.22
N PHE A 50 4.19 -8.12 -5.03
CA PHE A 50 3.50 -7.09 -4.27
C PHE A 50 3.41 -5.77 -5.04
N VAL A 51 4.48 -5.32 -5.72
CA VAL A 51 4.46 -4.08 -6.54
C VAL A 51 4.01 -4.29 -7.99
N LYS A 52 3.41 -5.45 -8.33
CA LYS A 52 3.09 -5.82 -9.73
C LYS A 52 4.25 -5.58 -10.70
N ASN A 53 5.47 -5.92 -10.28
CA ASN A 53 6.69 -5.77 -11.05
C ASN A 53 6.95 -4.30 -11.50
N GLY A 54 6.56 -3.33 -10.68
CA GLY A 54 6.68 -1.90 -10.98
C GLY A 54 5.54 -1.31 -11.81
N LYS A 55 4.48 -2.07 -12.11
CA LYS A 55 3.25 -1.49 -12.68
C LYS A 55 2.57 -0.57 -11.66
N LYS A 56 1.93 0.46 -12.18
CA LYS A 56 1.11 1.38 -11.38
C LYS A 56 -0.01 0.57 -10.71
N LEU A 57 0.03 0.49 -9.39
CA LEU A 57 -1.06 -0.10 -8.61
C LEU A 57 -2.34 0.68 -8.87
N ASP A 58 -3.46 0.00 -8.97
CA ASP A 58 -4.77 0.62 -9.12
C ASP A 58 -5.54 0.61 -7.81
N SER A 59 -6.64 1.34 -7.75
CA SER A 59 -7.59 1.38 -6.66
C SER A 59 -8.19 0.01 -6.33
N ASN A 60 -8.12 -0.97 -7.23
CA ASN A 60 -8.49 -2.38 -6.98
C ASN A 60 -7.43 -3.19 -6.23
N ASP A 61 -6.22 -2.66 -6.04
CA ASP A 61 -5.11 -3.37 -5.37
C ASP A 61 -5.06 -3.12 -3.86
N TYR A 62 -6.15 -2.60 -3.28
CA TYR A 62 -6.27 -2.24 -1.85
C TYR A 62 -5.99 -3.41 -0.91
N PHE A 63 -6.39 -4.63 -1.28
CA PHE A 63 -6.12 -5.83 -0.47
C PHE A 63 -4.62 -6.16 -0.43
N VAL A 64 -3.94 -6.13 -1.58
CA VAL A 64 -2.50 -6.39 -1.70
C VAL A 64 -1.69 -5.34 -0.94
N MET A 65 -2.11 -4.08 -1.03
CA MET A 65 -1.57 -2.98 -0.24
C MET A 65 -1.76 -3.20 1.27
N GLY A 66 -2.94 -3.64 1.69
CA GLY A 66 -3.26 -3.92 3.09
C GLY A 66 -2.46 -5.09 3.67
N VAL A 67 -2.33 -6.20 2.92
CA VAL A 67 -1.54 -7.37 3.33
C VAL A 67 -0.07 -6.99 3.52
N PHE A 68 0.49 -6.21 2.61
CA PHE A 68 1.87 -5.73 2.74
C PHE A 68 2.02 -4.72 3.88
N ALA A 69 1.04 -3.84 4.11
CA ALA A 69 1.04 -2.95 5.28
C ALA A 69 1.15 -3.77 6.57
N GLY A 70 0.34 -4.82 6.69
CA GLY A 70 0.38 -5.76 7.80
C GLY A 70 1.73 -6.46 7.91
N PHE A 71 2.28 -6.93 6.79
CA PHE A 71 3.61 -7.56 6.77
C PHE A 71 4.70 -6.59 7.22
N CYS A 72 4.67 -5.33 6.76
CA CYS A 72 5.58 -4.30 7.26
C CYS A 72 5.41 -4.07 8.76
N THR A 73 4.19 -3.98 9.29
CA THR A 73 4.00 -3.77 10.75
C THR A 73 4.40 -4.95 11.64
N ILE A 74 4.50 -6.16 11.08
CA ILE A 74 4.92 -7.36 11.83
C ILE A 74 6.46 -7.53 11.78
N TYR A 75 7.09 -7.09 10.69
CA TYR A 75 8.51 -7.32 10.42
C TYR A 75 9.41 -6.07 10.56
N LEU A 76 8.86 -4.86 10.69
CA LEU A 76 9.55 -3.63 11.14
C LEU A 76 9.25 -3.39 12.62
#